data_AF-A0A7T7R9P7-F1
#
_entry.id   AF-A0A7T7R9P7-F1
#
_cell.length_a   1.000
_cell.length_b   1.000
_cell.length_c   1.000
_cell.angle_alpha   90.00
_cell.angle_beta   90.00
_cell.angle_gamma   90.00
#
_symmetry.space_group_name_H-M   'P 1'
#
loop_
_entity.id
_entity.type
_entity.pdbx_description
1 polymer ?
#
loop_
_entity_poly.entity_id
_entity_poly.type
_entity_poly.pdbx_seq_one_letter_code
_entity_poly.pdbx_strand_id
1 'polypeptide(L)'
;MQRQFKHFALPVLLCSSVLMTACNDRDGTPSPNDKVQSEDKVMQELITEPVKAFEKTPDDPHDIAMLTDFDTRFTQMSDEMEDELVKMQENGSLTEEFAYNRKRDNIQSALNMLKQLNLKTQQGRYIQGLMAEYWQAQAKLYDEHKDKKAEPIKNSADQAKGLGEFLHAQEQLEHWQSQYPDMNQAETKKAEVAKSGTTESGY
;
A
#
# COMPACT_ATOMS: atom_id res chain seq x y z
N MET A 1 -25.63 41.78 36.08
CA MET A 1 -25.49 41.34 34.67
C MET A 1 -24.57 42.34 33.98
N GLN A 2 -23.35 41.91 33.63
CA GLN A 2 -22.85 41.74 32.24
C GLN A 2 -22.91 43.03 31.41
N ARG A 3 -21.91 43.47 30.66
CA ARG A 3 -20.51 43.12 30.31
C ARG A 3 -20.14 44.26 29.35
N GLN A 4 -18.93 44.82 29.35
CA GLN A 4 -18.22 45.17 28.10
C GLN A 4 -16.74 45.43 28.39
N PHE A 5 -15.91 44.53 27.86
CA PHE A 5 -14.45 44.67 27.74
C PHE A 5 -14.14 45.37 26.41
N LYS A 6 -13.27 46.39 26.43
CA LYS A 6 -12.35 46.65 25.31
C LYS A 6 -11.13 47.44 25.80
N HIS A 7 -10.14 46.72 26.32
CA HIS A 7 -8.77 47.20 26.54
C HIS A 7 -7.87 46.32 25.66
N PHE A 8 -7.27 46.89 24.62
CA PHE A 8 -6.00 47.63 24.58
C PHE A 8 -4.83 46.67 24.34
N ALA A 9 -4.03 47.07 23.37
CA ALA A 9 -3.01 46.28 22.71
C ALA A 9 -1.81 45.97 23.63
N LEU A 10 -1.21 44.81 23.33
CA LEU A 10 0.18 44.39 23.50
C LEU A 10 0.83 44.54 24.90
N PRO A 11 1.54 43.49 25.33
CA PRO A 11 2.98 43.68 25.38
C PRO A 11 3.77 42.53 24.75
N VAL A 12 4.80 42.94 24.02
CA VAL A 12 6.00 42.17 23.68
C VAL A 12 6.67 41.73 24.97
N LEU A 13 6.92 40.43 25.10
CA LEU A 13 7.95 39.90 26.01
C LEU A 13 8.88 39.00 25.21
N LEU A 14 9.98 39.62 24.76
CA LEU A 14 11.20 38.96 24.33
C LEU A 14 11.88 38.36 25.57
N CYS A 15 11.90 37.05 25.68
CA CYS A 15 12.81 36.32 26.57
C CYS A 15 13.67 35.38 25.72
N SER A 16 14.70 35.93 25.08
CA SER A 16 15.80 35.15 24.53
C SER A 16 16.82 34.89 25.63
N SER A 17 16.73 33.73 26.26
CA SER A 17 17.83 33.16 27.03
C SER A 17 18.32 31.91 26.30
N VAL A 18 19.22 32.11 25.33
CA VAL A 18 20.06 31.02 24.81
C VAL A 18 21.26 30.92 25.75
N LEU A 19 21.15 30.07 26.77
CA LEU A 19 22.31 29.58 27.50
C LEU A 19 22.91 28.43 26.69
N MET A 20 23.91 28.74 25.86
CA MET A 20 24.84 27.75 25.32
C MET A 20 25.77 27.31 26.46
N THR A 21 25.34 26.34 27.25
CA THR A 21 26.26 25.53 28.04
C THR A 21 26.62 24.31 27.20
N ALA A 22 27.76 24.37 26.53
CA ALA A 22 28.41 23.19 25.98
C ALA A 22 29.06 22.42 27.14
N CYS A 23 28.31 21.45 27.69
CA CYS A 23 28.88 20.38 28.50
C CYS A 23 28.72 19.08 27.72
N ASN A 24 29.82 18.66 27.10
CA ASN A 24 30.00 17.31 26.63
C ASN A 24 30.25 16.41 27.84
N ASP A 25 29.35 15.48 28.10
CA ASP A 25 29.69 14.19 28.72
C ASP A 25 28.60 13.16 28.37
N ARG A 26 28.94 12.30 27.41
CA ARG A 26 28.75 10.84 27.41
C ARG A 26 27.65 10.33 28.36
N ASP A 27 26.49 9.97 27.80
CA ASP A 27 25.85 8.67 28.00
C ASP A 27 24.62 8.54 27.09
N GLY A 28 24.44 7.34 26.52
CA GLY A 28 23.57 7.07 25.39
C GLY A 28 22.10 7.42 25.62
N THR A 29 21.53 8.20 24.70
CA THR A 29 20.09 8.29 24.46
C THR A 29 19.88 8.51 22.96
N PRO A 30 18.93 7.82 22.30
CA PRO A 30 18.73 7.98 20.85
C PRO A 30 18.28 9.42 20.57
N SER A 31 18.92 10.06 19.61
CA SER A 31 18.61 11.44 19.24
C SER A 31 17.27 11.49 18.49
N PRO A 32 16.43 12.52 18.69
CA PRO A 32 15.25 12.77 17.85
C PRO A 32 15.56 12.82 16.34
N ASN A 33 16.84 13.03 15.99
CA ASN A 33 17.33 13.09 14.61
C ASN A 33 17.41 11.71 13.92
N ASP A 34 17.45 10.61 14.66
CA ASP A 34 17.50 9.24 14.09
C ASP A 34 16.15 8.84 13.46
N LYS A 35 15.04 9.37 13.97
CA LYS A 35 13.71 9.17 13.37
C LYS A 35 13.56 9.91 12.05
N VAL A 36 13.97 11.18 12.00
CA VAL A 36 13.85 12.00 10.78
C VAL A 36 14.70 11.43 9.63
N GLN A 37 15.92 10.97 9.90
CA GLN A 37 16.76 10.33 8.86
C GLN A 37 16.23 8.99 8.35
N SER A 38 15.59 8.19 9.21
CA SER A 38 15.03 6.90 8.80
C SER A 38 13.73 7.07 8.02
N GLU A 39 12.89 8.02 8.39
CA GLU A 39 11.66 8.39 7.67
C GLU A 39 11.99 8.97 6.27
N ASP A 40 12.96 9.89 6.18
CA ASP A 40 13.41 10.47 4.90
C ASP A 40 14.00 9.41 3.97
N LYS A 41 14.71 8.41 4.51
CA LYS A 41 15.28 7.31 3.74
C LYS A 41 14.21 6.35 3.21
N VAL A 42 13.19 6.03 4.01
CA VAL A 42 12.03 5.24 3.55
C VAL A 42 11.29 6.00 2.44
N MET A 43 11.05 7.30 2.59
CA MET A 43 10.41 8.11 1.56
C MET A 43 11.22 8.16 0.26
N GLN A 44 12.56 8.18 0.35
CA GLN A 44 13.43 8.18 -0.82
C GLN A 44 13.49 6.79 -1.50
N GLU A 45 13.37 5.70 -0.75
CA GLU A 45 13.30 4.33 -1.28
C GLU A 45 11.94 4.00 -1.91
N LEU A 46 10.89 4.80 -1.63
CA LEU A 46 9.57 4.71 -2.27
C LEU A 46 9.48 5.50 -3.59
N ILE A 47 10.54 6.19 -3.99
CA ILE A 47 10.60 6.80 -5.34
C ILE A 47 10.62 5.67 -6.36
N THR A 48 9.54 5.56 -7.13
CA THR A 48 9.42 4.57 -8.20
C THR A 48 10.38 4.88 -9.34
N GLU A 49 10.84 3.84 -10.04
CA GLU A 49 11.59 4.03 -11.27
C GLU A 49 10.69 4.70 -12.32
N PRO A 50 11.24 5.45 -13.30
CA PRO A 50 10.42 5.99 -14.38
C PRO A 50 9.65 4.89 -15.12
N VAL A 51 8.41 5.18 -15.51
CA VAL A 51 7.59 4.26 -16.30
C VAL A 51 8.34 3.84 -17.56
N LYS A 52 8.64 2.53 -17.62
CA LYS A 52 9.25 1.86 -18.75
C LYS A 52 8.29 1.84 -19.94
N ALA A 53 8.78 2.32 -21.08
CA ALA A 53 8.04 2.26 -22.34
C ALA A 53 8.01 0.84 -22.93
N PHE A 54 6.86 0.48 -23.49
CA PHE A 54 6.65 -0.72 -24.29
C PHE A 54 5.86 -0.35 -25.55
N GLU A 55 6.05 -1.11 -26.62
CA GLU A 55 5.26 -0.96 -27.84
C GLU A 55 3.82 -1.43 -27.59
N LYS A 56 2.85 -0.69 -28.14
CA LYS A 56 1.44 -1.09 -28.09
C LYS A 56 1.23 -2.40 -28.84
N THR A 57 0.42 -3.28 -28.26
CA THR A 57 0.06 -4.54 -28.90
C THR A 57 -1.46 -4.76 -28.97
N PRO A 58 -1.95 -5.57 -29.91
CA PRO A 58 -3.37 -5.94 -29.96
C PRO A 58 -3.87 -6.69 -28.72
N ASP A 59 -2.97 -7.34 -27.97
CA ASP A 59 -3.31 -8.09 -26.75
C ASP A 59 -3.28 -7.22 -25.48
N ASP A 60 -2.91 -5.94 -25.58
CA ASP A 60 -2.86 -5.04 -24.43
C ASP A 60 -4.20 -4.97 -23.66
N PRO A 61 -5.38 -4.84 -24.32
CA PRO A 61 -6.65 -4.83 -23.61
C PRO A 61 -6.93 -6.10 -22.79
N HIS A 62 -6.46 -7.25 -23.26
CA HIS A 62 -6.62 -8.53 -22.57
C HIS A 62 -5.76 -8.57 -21.30
N ASP A 63 -4.48 -8.23 -21.41
CA ASP A 63 -3.55 -8.24 -20.27
C ASP A 63 -3.91 -7.17 -19.23
N ILE A 64 -4.30 -5.97 -19.67
CA ILE A 64 -4.80 -4.89 -18.80
C ILE A 64 -6.00 -5.39 -18.00
N ALA A 65 -6.98 -6.02 -18.65
CA ALA A 65 -8.16 -6.56 -17.97
C ALA A 65 -7.80 -7.64 -16.94
N MET A 66 -6.86 -8.54 -17.25
CA MET A 66 -6.40 -9.57 -16.31
C MET A 66 -5.70 -9.00 -15.08
N LEU A 67 -4.83 -8.00 -15.26
CA LEU A 67 -4.13 -7.34 -14.15
C LEU A 67 -5.09 -6.49 -13.30
N THR A 68 -6.08 -5.85 -13.94
CA THR A 68 -7.13 -5.09 -13.24
C THR A 68 -8.06 -6.01 -12.44
N ASP A 69 -8.45 -7.16 -13.00
CA ASP A 69 -9.22 -8.19 -12.28
C ASP A 69 -8.46 -8.75 -11.08
N PHE A 70 -7.15 -8.99 -11.25
CA PHE A 70 -6.28 -9.39 -10.14
C PHE A 70 -6.34 -8.37 -8.99
N ASP A 71 -6.11 -7.10 -9.28
CA ASP A 71 -6.08 -6.03 -8.28
C ASP A 71 -7.43 -5.89 -7.56
N THR A 72 -8.52 -5.92 -8.33
CA THR A 72 -9.90 -5.88 -7.80
C THR A 72 -10.18 -7.04 -6.85
N ARG A 73 -9.91 -8.27 -7.28
CA ARG A 73 -10.22 -9.47 -6.49
C ARG A 73 -9.31 -9.60 -5.28
N PHE A 74 -8.05 -9.21 -5.42
CA PHE A 74 -7.09 -9.24 -4.32
C PHE A 74 -7.45 -8.21 -3.23
N THR A 75 -7.84 -7.00 -3.64
CA THR A 75 -8.33 -5.95 -2.73
C THR A 75 -9.56 -6.43 -1.99
N GLN A 76 -10.58 -6.92 -2.71
CA GLN A 76 -11.79 -7.44 -2.09
C GLN A 76 -11.50 -8.55 -1.07
N MET A 77 -10.68 -9.53 -1.44
CA MET A 77 -10.30 -10.63 -0.53
C MET A 77 -9.53 -10.14 0.70
N SER A 78 -8.71 -9.09 0.55
CA SER A 78 -7.96 -8.49 1.65
C SER A 78 -8.86 -7.71 2.59
N ASP A 79 -9.82 -6.96 2.07
CA ASP A 79 -10.83 -6.23 2.85
C ASP A 79 -11.72 -7.21 3.62
N GLU A 80 -12.20 -8.28 2.97
CA GLU A 80 -13.00 -9.33 3.62
C GLU A 80 -12.21 -10.02 4.75
N MET A 81 -10.91 -10.23 4.56
CA MET A 81 -10.02 -10.74 5.59
C MET A 81 -9.87 -9.75 6.75
N GLU A 82 -9.67 -8.46 6.48
CA GLU A 82 -9.54 -7.45 7.53
C GLU A 82 -10.83 -7.35 8.37
N ASP A 83 -11.99 -7.36 7.73
CA ASP A 83 -13.30 -7.41 8.38
C ASP A 83 -13.47 -8.64 9.28
N GLU A 84 -13.00 -9.81 8.83
CA GLU A 84 -13.00 -11.05 9.63
C GLU A 84 -12.13 -10.89 10.88
N LEU A 85 -10.92 -10.37 10.73
CA LEU A 85 -9.98 -10.17 11.84
C LEU A 85 -10.52 -9.16 12.86
N VAL A 86 -11.13 -8.06 12.39
CA VAL A 86 -11.78 -7.06 13.27
C VAL A 86 -12.92 -7.70 14.06
N LYS A 87 -13.82 -8.45 13.41
CA LYS A 87 -14.92 -9.15 14.10
C LYS A 87 -14.41 -10.13 15.15
N MET A 88 -13.33 -10.86 14.84
CA MET A 88 -12.70 -11.78 15.79
C MET A 88 -12.00 -11.06 16.95
N GLN A 89 -11.47 -9.86 16.71
CA GLN A 89 -10.90 -9.04 17.76
C GLN A 89 -12.00 -8.54 18.71
N GLU A 90 -13.11 -8.02 18.16
CA GLU A 90 -14.24 -7.49 18.92
C GLU A 90 -14.93 -8.56 19.78
N ASN A 91 -15.04 -9.79 19.27
CA ASN A 91 -15.66 -10.89 20.00
C ASN A 91 -14.68 -11.62 20.95
N GLY A 92 -13.41 -11.21 21.01
CA GLY A 92 -12.38 -11.80 21.87
C GLY A 92 -11.90 -13.19 21.45
N SER A 93 -12.16 -13.62 20.21
CA SER A 93 -11.74 -14.92 19.68
C SER A 93 -10.46 -14.88 18.82
N LEU A 94 -9.95 -13.69 18.48
CA LEU A 94 -8.74 -13.54 17.69
C LEU A 94 -7.51 -14.03 18.48
N THR A 95 -6.88 -15.09 17.98
CA THR A 95 -5.59 -15.57 18.48
C THR A 95 -4.46 -15.08 17.58
N GLU A 96 -3.25 -14.95 18.15
CA GLU A 96 -2.04 -14.62 17.39
C GLU A 96 -1.76 -15.63 16.28
N GLU A 97 -1.96 -16.93 16.55
CA GLU A 97 -1.79 -18.00 15.56
C GLU A 97 -2.79 -17.87 14.40
N PHE A 98 -4.05 -17.52 14.69
CA PHE A 98 -5.05 -17.33 13.63
C PHE A 98 -4.70 -16.12 12.77
N ALA A 99 -4.44 -14.96 13.38
CA ALA A 99 -4.02 -13.75 12.67
C ALA A 99 -2.78 -14.03 11.81
N TYR A 100 -1.82 -14.79 12.35
CA TYR A 100 -0.62 -15.18 11.63
C TYR A 100 -0.93 -16.01 10.38
N ASN A 101 -1.64 -17.12 10.56
CA ASN A 101 -1.98 -18.02 9.46
C ASN A 101 -2.83 -17.30 8.41
N ARG A 102 -3.76 -16.44 8.82
CA ARG A 102 -4.62 -15.71 7.89
C ARG A 102 -3.84 -14.75 7.00
N LYS A 103 -2.88 -14.00 7.57
CA LYS A 103 -2.00 -13.13 6.78
C LYS A 103 -1.08 -13.93 5.85
N ARG A 104 -0.53 -15.06 6.30
CA ARG A 104 0.25 -15.97 5.45
C ARG A 104 -0.59 -16.44 4.25
N ASP A 105 -1.83 -16.85 4.50
CA ASP A 105 -2.72 -17.37 3.46
C ASP A 105 -3.10 -16.27 2.45
N ASN A 106 -3.24 -15.01 2.89
CA ASN A 106 -3.44 -13.88 1.99
C ASN A 106 -2.22 -13.67 1.06
N ILE A 107 -1.00 -13.67 1.61
CA ILE A 107 0.23 -13.56 0.80
C ILE A 107 0.33 -14.68 -0.24
N GLN A 108 0.03 -15.93 0.17
CA GLN A 108 0.03 -17.06 -0.76
C GLN A 108 -1.07 -16.96 -1.83
N SER A 109 -2.22 -16.39 -1.47
CA SER A 109 -3.31 -16.14 -2.42
C SER A 109 -2.88 -15.14 -3.49
N ALA A 110 -2.20 -14.05 -3.13
CA ALA A 110 -1.63 -13.10 -4.08
C ALA A 110 -0.69 -13.79 -5.09
N LEU A 111 0.26 -14.58 -4.58
CA LEU A 111 1.23 -15.31 -5.41
C LEU A 111 0.56 -16.31 -6.36
N ASN A 112 -0.44 -17.05 -5.87
CA ASN A 112 -1.16 -18.02 -6.68
C ASN A 112 -2.01 -17.34 -7.76
N MET A 113 -2.69 -16.25 -7.42
CA MET A 113 -3.49 -15.47 -8.37
C MET A 113 -2.60 -14.88 -9.46
N LEU A 114 -1.46 -14.26 -9.10
CA LEU A 114 -0.49 -13.74 -10.07
C LEU A 114 0.02 -14.83 -11.00
N LYS A 115 0.37 -16.01 -10.47
CA LYS A 115 0.87 -17.13 -11.28
C LYS A 115 -0.16 -17.65 -12.30
N GLN A 116 -1.45 -17.48 -12.03
CA GLN A 116 -2.53 -17.92 -12.92
C GLN A 116 -2.83 -16.94 -14.05
N LEU A 117 -2.27 -15.73 -14.03
CA LEU A 117 -2.47 -14.76 -15.10
C LEU A 117 -1.86 -15.26 -16.40
N ASN A 118 -2.68 -15.31 -17.46
CA ASN A 118 -2.29 -15.77 -18.78
C ASN A 118 -1.94 -14.58 -19.68
N LEU A 119 -0.88 -13.87 -19.31
CA LEU A 119 -0.47 -12.61 -19.95
C LEU A 119 0.28 -12.84 -21.26
N LYS A 120 -0.13 -12.13 -22.31
CA LYS A 120 0.33 -12.28 -23.68
C LYS A 120 1.44 -11.31 -24.05
N THR A 121 1.43 -10.13 -23.47
CA THR A 121 2.33 -9.03 -23.81
C THR A 121 3.60 -9.05 -22.97
N GLN A 122 4.63 -8.34 -23.43
CA GLN A 122 5.85 -8.15 -22.65
C GLN A 122 5.59 -7.22 -21.44
N GLN A 123 4.78 -6.17 -21.63
CA GLN A 123 4.44 -5.22 -20.57
C GLN A 123 3.65 -5.89 -19.45
N GLY A 124 2.65 -6.71 -19.78
CA GLY A 124 1.87 -7.47 -18.80
C GLY A 124 2.75 -8.39 -17.96
N ARG A 125 3.62 -9.19 -18.60
CA ARG A 125 4.57 -10.06 -17.88
C ARG A 125 5.58 -9.27 -17.02
N TYR A 126 5.96 -8.07 -17.45
CA TYR A 126 6.82 -7.20 -16.65
C TYR A 126 6.12 -6.73 -15.38
N ILE A 127 4.88 -6.24 -15.49
CA ILE A 127 4.07 -5.81 -14.34
C ILE A 127 3.83 -7.00 -13.38
N GLN A 128 3.48 -8.16 -13.91
CA GLN A 128 3.33 -9.40 -13.13
C GLN A 128 4.60 -9.75 -12.37
N GLY A 129 5.78 -9.59 -12.99
CA GLY A 129 7.07 -9.82 -12.36
C GLY A 129 7.28 -8.92 -11.14
N LEU A 130 7.08 -7.61 -11.30
CA LEU A 130 7.21 -6.64 -10.20
C LEU A 130 6.27 -6.96 -9.03
N MET A 131 5.00 -7.26 -9.33
CA MET A 131 4.03 -7.66 -8.29
C MET A 131 4.44 -8.97 -7.60
N ALA A 132 4.92 -9.95 -8.36
CA ALA A 132 5.33 -11.24 -7.81
C ALA A 132 6.58 -11.12 -6.93
N GLU A 133 7.56 -10.29 -7.32
CA GLU A 133 8.76 -10.01 -6.53
C GLU A 133 8.40 -9.44 -5.15
N TYR A 134 7.49 -8.45 -5.12
CA TYR A 134 6.96 -7.92 -3.86
C TYR A 134 6.35 -8.99 -2.97
N TRP A 135 5.40 -9.79 -3.50
CA TRP A 135 4.72 -10.80 -2.69
C TRP A 135 5.65 -11.95 -2.26
N GLN A 136 6.66 -12.28 -3.05
CA GLN A 136 7.70 -13.25 -2.66
C GLN A 136 8.56 -12.70 -1.52
N ALA A 137 8.92 -11.42 -1.57
CA ALA A 137 9.62 -10.76 -0.47
C ALA A 137 8.75 -10.72 0.80
N GLN A 138 7.46 -10.41 0.68
CA GLN A 138 6.51 -10.46 1.79
C GLN A 138 6.43 -11.88 2.40
N ALA A 139 6.31 -12.92 1.56
CA ALA A 139 6.25 -14.31 2.04
C ALA A 139 7.52 -14.68 2.83
N LYS A 140 8.69 -14.34 2.30
CA LYS A 140 9.98 -14.62 2.94
C LYS A 140 10.10 -13.91 4.29
N LEU A 141 9.81 -12.60 4.33
CA LEU A 141 9.83 -11.83 5.57
C LEU A 141 8.86 -12.44 6.58
N TYR A 142 7.65 -12.79 6.14
CA TYR A 142 6.64 -13.31 7.04
C TYR A 142 7.03 -14.65 7.66
N ASP A 143 7.57 -15.58 6.87
CA ASP A 143 8.02 -16.89 7.35
C ASP A 143 9.28 -16.79 8.25
N GLU A 144 10.22 -15.89 7.96
CA GLU A 144 11.42 -15.67 8.77
C GLU A 144 11.14 -15.10 10.18
N HIS A 145 9.97 -14.50 10.37
CA HIS A 145 9.55 -13.87 11.62
C HIS A 145 8.63 -14.75 12.49
N LYS A 146 8.23 -15.94 12.02
CA LYS A 146 7.33 -16.87 12.74
C LYS A 146 7.81 -17.22 14.15
N ASP A 147 9.10 -17.49 14.31
CA ASP A 147 9.69 -18.01 15.54
C ASP A 147 10.44 -16.96 16.36
N LYS A 148 10.59 -15.74 15.82
CA LYS A 148 11.26 -14.62 16.49
C LYS A 148 10.22 -13.86 17.31
N LYS A 149 10.12 -14.15 18.62
CA LYS A 149 9.35 -13.34 19.58
C LYS A 149 9.76 -11.87 19.43
N ALA A 150 8.92 -11.10 18.73
CA ALA A 150 8.81 -9.65 18.74
C ALA A 150 10.14 -8.87 18.82
N GLU A 151 11.04 -9.05 17.85
CA GLU A 151 11.77 -7.86 17.38
C GLU A 151 10.82 -7.18 16.39
N PRO A 152 10.46 -5.89 16.60
CA PRO A 152 9.65 -5.19 15.63
C PRO A 152 10.33 -5.32 14.27
N ILE A 153 9.56 -5.65 13.23
CA ILE A 153 10.03 -5.63 11.84
C ILE A 153 10.59 -4.22 11.65
N LYS A 154 11.91 -4.07 11.77
CA LYS A 154 12.56 -2.80 11.44
C LYS A 154 12.25 -2.59 9.98
N ASN A 155 11.74 -1.42 9.63
CA ASN A 155 11.63 -0.94 8.26
C ASN A 155 12.99 -1.17 7.58
N SER A 156 13.15 -2.34 6.97
CA SER A 156 14.39 -2.74 6.36
C SER A 156 14.39 -2.16 4.97
N ALA A 157 15.56 -1.83 4.45
CA ALA A 157 15.69 -1.40 3.06
C ALA A 157 15.06 -2.43 2.10
N ASP A 158 15.07 -3.72 2.46
CA ASP A 158 14.44 -4.78 1.67
C ASP A 158 12.91 -4.68 1.65
N GLN A 159 12.28 -4.28 2.77
CA GLN A 159 10.82 -4.08 2.84
C GLN A 159 10.40 -2.82 2.07
N ALA A 160 11.15 -1.72 2.23
CA ALA A 160 10.89 -0.47 1.53
C ALA A 160 11.11 -0.62 0.01
N LYS A 161 12.18 -1.33 -0.39
CA LYS A 161 12.45 -1.66 -1.79
C LYS A 161 11.32 -2.49 -2.41
N GLY A 162 10.88 -3.55 -1.74
CA GLY A 162 9.77 -4.37 -2.25
C GLY A 162 8.48 -3.55 -2.41
N LEU A 163 8.20 -2.66 -1.47
CA LEU A 163 7.06 -1.74 -1.59
C LEU A 163 7.22 -0.78 -2.79
N GLY A 164 8.43 -0.25 -3.02
CA GLY A 164 8.74 0.56 -4.19
C GLY A 164 8.51 -0.20 -5.52
N GLU A 165 8.90 -1.48 -5.60
CA GLU A 165 8.65 -2.33 -6.77
C GLU A 165 7.15 -2.56 -7.02
N PHE A 166 6.35 -2.73 -5.95
CA PHE A 166 4.90 -2.86 -6.06
C PHE A 166 4.24 -1.57 -6.52
N LEU A 167 4.61 -0.42 -5.94
CA LEU A 167 4.13 0.90 -6.35
C LEU A 167 4.47 1.18 -7.82
N HIS A 168 5.67 0.79 -8.25
CA HIS A 168 6.06 0.88 -9.65
C HIS A 168 5.19 0.02 -10.55
N ALA A 169 4.85 -1.20 -10.12
CA ALA A 169 3.93 -2.06 -10.88
C ALA A 169 2.54 -1.42 -11.06
N GLN A 170 2.05 -0.73 -10.03
CA GLN A 170 0.78 0.01 -10.08
C GLN A 170 0.86 1.21 -11.04
N GLU A 171 1.92 2.00 -10.95
CA GLU A 171 2.15 3.14 -11.86
C GLU A 171 2.26 2.69 -13.33
N GLN A 172 2.93 1.57 -13.57
CA GLN A 172 3.02 0.94 -14.89
C GLN A 172 1.65 0.53 -15.44
N LEU A 173 0.80 -0.07 -14.61
CA LEU A 173 -0.55 -0.47 -15.00
C LEU A 173 -1.45 0.74 -15.26
N GLU A 174 -1.43 1.74 -14.39
CA GLU A 174 -2.21 2.98 -14.53
C GLU A 174 -1.81 3.73 -15.81
N HIS A 175 -0.49 3.89 -16.03
CA HIS A 175 0.01 4.49 -17.25
C HIS A 175 -0.46 3.72 -18.48
N TRP A 176 -0.36 2.39 -18.46
CA TRP A 176 -0.80 1.56 -19.59
C TRP A 176 -2.30 1.71 -19.88
N GLN A 177 -3.15 1.67 -18.85
CA GLN A 177 -4.59 1.90 -18.95
C GLN A 177 -4.89 3.28 -19.57
N SER A 178 -4.15 4.32 -19.20
CA SER A 178 -4.34 5.68 -19.74
C SER A 178 -4.14 5.76 -21.26
N GLN A 179 -3.39 4.81 -21.84
CA GLN A 179 -3.16 4.74 -23.28
C GLN A 179 -4.35 4.13 -24.05
N TYR A 180 -5.35 3.59 -23.35
CA TYR A 180 -6.53 2.89 -23.88
C TYR A 180 -7.85 3.47 -23.34
N PRO A 181 -8.16 4.75 -23.60
CA PRO A 181 -9.33 5.43 -23.01
C PRO A 181 -10.69 4.81 -23.38
N ASP A 182 -10.77 4.13 -24.52
CA ASP A 182 -12.01 3.48 -24.99
C ASP A 182 -12.39 2.25 -24.14
N MET A 183 -11.43 1.63 -23.43
CA MET A 183 -11.70 0.52 -22.51
C MET A 183 -12.49 1.00 -21.28
N ASN A 184 -12.10 2.12 -20.70
CA ASN A 184 -12.75 2.71 -19.52
C ASN A 184 -14.23 3.07 -19.80
N GLN A 185 -14.53 3.48 -21.04
CA GLN A 185 -15.90 3.78 -21.46
C GLN A 185 -16.75 2.51 -21.66
N ALA A 186 -16.14 1.42 -22.14
CA ALA A 186 -16.83 0.14 -22.32
C ALA A 186 -17.20 -0.52 -20.98
N GLU A 187 -16.35 -0.39 -19.96
CA GLU A 187 -16.64 -0.85 -18.60
C GLU A 187 -17.75 -0.05 -17.94
N THR A 188 -17.72 1.28 -18.10
CA THR A 188 -18.79 2.17 -17.59
C THR A 188 -20.15 1.82 -18.21
N LYS A 189 -20.20 1.60 -19.53
CA LYS A 189 -21.42 1.19 -20.23
C LYS A 189 -21.90 -0.20 -19.82
N LYS A 190 -20.99 -1.16 -19.58
CA LYS A 190 -21.35 -2.50 -19.07
C LYS A 190 -21.91 -2.43 -17.65
N ALA A 191 -21.35 -1.59 -16.78
CA ALA A 191 -21.84 -1.39 -15.42
C ALA A 191 -23.23 -0.70 -15.39
N GLU A 192 -23.48 0.25 -16.29
CA GLU A 192 -24.80 0.89 -16.45
C GLU A 192 -25.88 -0.09 -16.95
N VAL A 193 -25.55 -0.92 -17.95
CA VAL A 193 -26.46 -1.96 -18.46
C VAL A 193 -26.73 -3.04 -17.40
N ALA A 194 -25.72 -3.46 -16.63
CA ALA A 194 -25.88 -4.42 -15.55
C ALA A 194 -26.78 -3.88 -14.42
N LYS A 195 -26.68 -2.60 -14.07
CA LYS A 195 -27.58 -1.94 -13.10
C LYS A 195 -29.01 -1.76 -13.63
N SER A 196 -29.18 -1.53 -14.93
CA SER A 196 -30.50 -1.41 -15.56
C SER A 196 -31.23 -2.77 -15.67
N GLY A 197 -30.50 -3.87 -15.82
CA GLY A 197 -31.09 -5.21 -16.01
C GLY A 197 -31.67 -5.86 -14.75
N THR A 198 -31.41 -5.34 -13.54
CA THR A 198 -31.91 -5.92 -12.28
C THR A 198 -33.31 -5.43 -11.89
N THR A 199 -33.94 -4.53 -12.66
CA THR A 199 -35.27 -3.97 -12.33
C THR A 199 -36.45 -4.61 -13.08
N GLU A 200 -36.23 -5.54 -14.01
CA GLU A 200 -37.30 -6.24 -14.74
C GLU A 200 -37.24 -7.76 -14.53
N SER A 201 -37.55 -8.23 -13.33
CA SER A 201 -38.10 -9.58 -13.14
C SER A 201 -38.97 -9.59 -11.89
N GLY A 202 -40.17 -9.04 -12.05
CA GLY A 202 -41.21 -8.98 -11.05
C GLY A 202 -42.57 -9.01 -11.73
N TYR A 203 -42.94 -10.18 -12.24
CA TYR A 203 -44.32 -10.57 -12.51
C TYR A 203 -44.53 -12.04 -12.14
#